data_AF-A0A382N7H9-F1
#
_entry.id   AF-A0A382N7H9-F1
#
_cell.length_a   1.000
_cell.length_b   1.000
_cell.length_c   1.000
_cell.angle_alpha   90.00
_cell.angle_beta   90.00
_cell.angle_gamma   90.00
#
_symmetry.space_group_name_H-M   'P 1'
#
loop_
_entity.id
_entity.type
_entity.pdbx_description
1 polymer ?
#
loop_
_entity_poly.entity_id
_entity_poly.type
_entity_poly.pdbx_seq_one_letter_code
_entity_poly.pdbx_strand_id
1 'polypeptide(L)'
;MKKQIKGLNTMKKIIAPLTAVALIMSGCDVDKSINDNPNEITLKDVDARLFLNGAQLANVIVQVSHLNRISGMFSGQLIGFTSLYSNIYGYSLSAVESNGEWRRAYTGVVTNTRHVAASAPDDKLLVGIAKVLEANAIGTLAITMGGVPYSEIGTVDDPKFDSQKEVLAALSTLLA
;
A
#
# COMPACT_ATOMS: atom_id res chain seq x y z
N MET A 1 -44.77 -52.77 42.56
CA MET A 1 -43.45 -53.40 42.30
C MET A 1 -42.44 -52.34 41.84
N LYS A 2 -41.60 -51.79 42.74
CA LYS A 2 -40.47 -50.92 42.34
C LYS A 2 -39.28 -51.82 41.99
N LYS A 3 -39.16 -52.18 40.70
CA LYS A 3 -38.02 -52.95 40.17
C LYS A 3 -36.72 -52.19 40.47
N GLN A 4 -35.69 -52.89 40.94
CA GLN A 4 -34.46 -52.30 41.44
C GLN A 4 -33.81 -51.29 40.47
N ILE A 5 -33.78 -50.01 40.87
CA ILE A 5 -33.14 -48.90 40.14
C ILE A 5 -31.72 -48.63 40.69
N LYS A 6 -31.22 -49.47 41.61
CA LYS A 6 -29.93 -49.22 42.30
C LYS A 6 -28.75 -49.38 41.33
N GLY A 7 -28.74 -50.44 40.51
CA GLY A 7 -27.70 -50.67 39.49
C GLY A 7 -27.70 -49.62 38.38
N LEU A 8 -28.89 -49.14 37.96
CA LEU A 8 -29.02 -48.09 36.95
C LEU A 8 -28.47 -46.74 37.45
N ASN A 9 -28.69 -46.41 38.73
CA ASN A 9 -28.14 -45.20 39.34
C ASN A 9 -26.62 -45.27 39.54
N THR A 10 -26.08 -46.46 39.85
CA THR A 10 -24.62 -46.68 39.92
C THR A 10 -23.97 -46.61 38.55
N MET A 11 -24.59 -47.18 37.50
CA MET A 11 -24.10 -47.08 36.12
C MET A 11 -24.14 -45.64 35.61
N LYS A 12 -25.19 -44.86 35.89
CA LYS A 12 -25.25 -43.42 35.54
C LYS A 12 -24.14 -42.60 36.21
N LYS A 13 -23.80 -42.92 37.47
CA LYS A 13 -22.71 -42.26 38.22
C LYS A 13 -21.31 -42.56 37.66
N ILE A 14 -21.15 -43.65 36.90
CA ILE A 14 -19.88 -44.03 36.26
C ILE A 14 -19.84 -43.54 34.81
N ILE A 15 -20.93 -43.70 34.06
CA ILE A 15 -21.01 -43.33 32.64
C ILE A 15 -20.94 -41.81 32.46
N ALA A 16 -21.64 -41.02 33.29
CA ALA A 16 -21.64 -39.56 33.16
C ALA A 16 -20.24 -38.92 33.26
N PRO A 17 -19.40 -39.21 34.27
CA PRO A 17 -18.04 -38.67 34.32
C PRO A 17 -17.15 -39.25 33.22
N LEU A 18 -17.32 -40.52 32.83
CA LEU A 18 -16.55 -41.12 31.74
C LEU A 18 -16.83 -40.44 30.39
N THR A 19 -18.10 -40.10 30.15
CA THR A 19 -18.53 -39.40 28.93
C THR A 19 -18.03 -37.95 28.94
N ALA A 20 -18.03 -37.28 30.10
CA ALA A 20 -17.49 -35.94 30.24
C ALA A 20 -15.97 -35.88 30.00
N VAL A 21 -15.21 -36.86 30.50
CA VAL A 21 -13.76 -36.97 30.24
C VAL A 21 -13.49 -37.25 28.77
N ALA A 22 -14.27 -38.14 28.14
CA ALA A 22 -14.15 -38.42 26.70
C ALA A 22 -14.42 -37.18 25.84
N LEU A 23 -15.41 -36.35 26.20
CA LEU A 23 -15.74 -35.08 25.53
C LEU A 23 -14.65 -34.02 25.65
N ILE A 24 -13.94 -33.95 26.78
CA ILE A 24 -12.82 -33.00 26.98
C ILE A 24 -11.60 -33.43 26.16
N MET A 25 -11.38 -34.74 26.00
CA MET A 25 -10.26 -35.29 25.23
C MET A 25 -10.49 -35.29 23.71
N SER A 26 -11.72 -35.02 23.24
CA SER A 26 -12.06 -34.90 21.82
C SER A 26 -11.89 -33.49 21.23
N GLY A 27 -11.23 -32.57 21.95
CA GLY A 27 -10.87 -31.26 21.42
C GLY A 27 -9.91 -31.42 20.24
N CYS A 28 -10.31 -30.98 19.04
CA CYS A 28 -9.44 -30.92 17.88
C CYS A 28 -8.67 -29.58 17.95
N ASP A 29 -7.34 -29.62 18.01
CA ASP A 29 -6.54 -28.41 17.74
C ASP A 29 -6.78 -28.03 16.29
N VAL A 30 -7.43 -26.89 16.07
CA VAL A 30 -7.57 -26.33 14.72
C VAL A 30 -6.17 -25.90 14.29
N ASP A 31 -5.70 -26.49 13.20
CA ASP A 31 -4.40 -26.12 12.64
C ASP A 31 -4.39 -24.61 12.36
N LYS A 32 -3.43 -23.91 12.98
CA LYS A 32 -3.28 -22.46 12.83
C LYS A 32 -2.96 -22.08 11.38
N SER A 33 -2.46 -23.03 10.58
CA SER A 33 -2.21 -22.87 9.15
C SER A 33 -3.47 -22.55 8.33
N ILE A 34 -4.68 -22.74 8.90
CA ILE A 34 -5.93 -22.32 8.24
C ILE A 34 -5.99 -20.79 8.02
N ASN A 35 -5.26 -20.02 8.83
CA ASN A 35 -5.16 -18.57 8.68
C ASN A 35 -3.95 -18.14 7.84
N ASP A 36 -3.09 -19.08 7.46
CA ASP A 36 -2.01 -18.79 6.52
C ASP A 36 -2.65 -18.65 5.14
N ASN A 37 -2.56 -17.47 4.55
CA ASN A 37 -3.09 -17.25 3.22
C ASN A 37 -2.14 -17.93 2.22
N PRO A 38 -2.56 -19.01 1.52
CA PRO A 38 -1.68 -19.73 0.59
C PRO A 38 -1.31 -18.89 -0.64
N ASN A 39 -1.95 -17.74 -0.85
CA ASN A 39 -1.64 -16.76 -1.89
C ASN A 39 -0.88 -15.54 -1.35
N GLU A 40 -0.46 -15.55 -0.09
CA GLU A 40 0.35 -14.48 0.46
C GLU A 40 1.73 -14.51 -0.21
N ILE A 41 2.05 -13.42 -0.90
CA ILE A 41 3.39 -13.17 -1.42
C ILE A 41 4.06 -12.24 -0.42
N THR A 42 5.12 -12.72 0.23
CA THR A 42 5.89 -11.89 1.17
C THR A 42 6.98 -11.12 0.43
N LEU A 43 7.53 -10.09 1.09
CA LEU A 43 8.66 -9.32 0.53
C LEU A 43 9.91 -10.19 0.26
N LYS A 44 10.02 -11.36 0.89
CA LYS A 44 11.14 -12.30 0.67
C LYS A 44 10.97 -13.13 -0.59
N ASP A 45 9.75 -13.23 -1.11
CA ASP A 45 9.41 -14.09 -2.25
C ASP A 45 9.58 -13.38 -3.60
N VAL A 46 9.89 -12.07 -3.58
CA VAL A 46 9.91 -11.21 -4.76
C VAL A 46 11.28 -10.56 -4.93
N ASP A 47 11.90 -10.78 -6.10
CA ASP A 47 13.14 -10.11 -6.45
C ASP A 47 12.96 -8.58 -6.50
N ALA A 48 13.96 -7.84 -6.00
CA ALA A 48 13.93 -6.37 -5.95
C ALA A 48 13.61 -5.74 -7.32
N ARG A 49 14.07 -6.33 -8.44
CA ARG A 49 13.80 -5.82 -9.79
C ARG A 49 12.32 -5.85 -10.15
N LEU A 50 11.53 -6.75 -9.57
CA LEU A 50 10.08 -6.80 -9.82
C LEU A 50 9.35 -5.63 -9.17
N PHE A 51 9.82 -5.13 -8.02
CA PHE A 51 9.31 -3.91 -7.40
C PHE A 51 9.62 -2.67 -8.26
N LEU A 52 10.77 -2.66 -8.95
CA LEU A 52 11.11 -1.56 -9.86
C LEU A 52 10.09 -1.42 -10.99
N ASN A 53 9.64 -2.53 -11.60
CA ASN A 53 8.63 -2.48 -12.66
C ASN A 53 7.31 -1.86 -12.16
N GLY A 54 6.90 -2.20 -10.93
CA GLY A 54 5.75 -1.60 -10.27
C GLY A 54 5.92 -0.09 -10.07
N ALA A 55 7.10 0.33 -9.60
CA ALA A 55 7.42 1.75 -9.43
C ALA A 55 7.43 2.53 -10.75
N GLN A 56 7.99 1.96 -11.81
CA GLN A 56 8.01 2.58 -13.14
C GLN A 56 6.58 2.76 -13.68
N LEU A 57 5.75 1.72 -13.59
CA LEU A 57 4.34 1.81 -14.02
C LEU A 57 3.56 2.85 -13.20
N ALA A 58 3.78 2.90 -11.89
CA ALA A 58 3.17 3.92 -11.04
C ALA A 58 3.61 5.33 -11.45
N ASN A 59 4.92 5.53 -11.69
CA ASN A 59 5.46 6.83 -12.08
C ASN A 59 4.93 7.28 -13.45
N VAL A 60 4.78 6.38 -14.42
CA VAL A 60 4.13 6.71 -15.72
C VAL A 60 2.75 7.34 -15.48
N ILE A 61 1.96 6.83 -14.55
CA ILE A 61 0.65 7.43 -14.28
C ILE A 61 0.79 8.81 -13.62
N VAL A 62 1.76 9.00 -12.71
CA VAL A 62 2.03 10.32 -12.11
C VAL A 62 2.38 11.35 -13.19
N GLN A 63 3.19 10.96 -14.18
CA GLN A 63 3.73 11.89 -15.18
C GLN A 63 2.80 12.12 -16.37
N VAL A 64 2.12 11.10 -16.89
CA VAL A 64 1.44 11.17 -18.20
C VAL A 64 -0.03 10.77 -18.16
N SER A 65 -0.68 10.87 -17.00
CA SER A 65 -2.11 10.57 -16.86
C SER A 65 -2.99 11.81 -16.75
N HIS A 66 -3.84 11.89 -15.73
CA HIS A 66 -4.93 12.85 -15.66
C HIS A 66 -4.41 14.26 -15.45
N LEU A 67 -3.48 14.44 -14.52
CA LEU A 67 -2.88 15.76 -14.27
C LEU A 67 -2.12 16.29 -15.50
N ASN A 68 -1.52 15.42 -16.32
CA ASN A 68 -0.89 15.84 -17.57
C ASN A 68 -1.90 16.43 -18.57
N ARG A 69 -3.09 15.82 -18.70
CA ARG A 69 -4.17 16.35 -19.55
C ARG A 69 -4.68 17.68 -19.03
N ILE A 70 -4.82 17.82 -17.71
CA ILE A 70 -5.23 19.07 -17.06
C ILE A 70 -4.19 20.17 -17.31
N SER A 71 -2.90 19.86 -17.13
CA SER A 71 -1.82 20.77 -17.45
C SER A 71 -1.84 21.19 -18.92
N GLY A 72 -2.06 20.26 -19.85
CA GLY A 72 -2.19 20.55 -21.28
C GLY A 72 -3.37 21.49 -21.59
N MET A 73 -4.48 21.38 -20.87
CA MET A 73 -5.61 22.31 -20.97
C MET A 73 -5.22 23.72 -20.51
N PHE A 74 -4.52 23.84 -19.39
CA PHE A 74 -4.11 25.15 -18.85
C PHE A 74 -2.92 25.79 -19.56
N SER A 75 -2.09 25.00 -20.23
CA SER A 75 -1.02 25.52 -21.09
C SER A 75 -1.49 25.85 -22.52
N GLY A 76 -2.78 25.66 -22.83
CA GLY A 76 -3.34 25.92 -24.16
C GLY A 76 -3.01 24.87 -25.23
N GLN A 77 -2.46 23.71 -24.85
CA GLN A 77 -2.19 22.60 -25.77
C GLN A 77 -3.45 21.78 -26.06
N LEU A 78 -4.38 21.73 -25.10
CA LEU A 78 -5.64 20.99 -25.18
C LEU A 78 -6.82 21.92 -24.87
N ILE A 79 -8.02 21.53 -25.31
CA ILE A 79 -9.27 22.23 -25.01
C ILE A 79 -10.22 21.24 -24.32
N GLY A 80 -10.81 21.65 -23.20
CA GLY A 80 -11.88 20.88 -22.55
C GLY A 80 -13.24 21.19 -23.17
N PHE A 81 -13.73 20.30 -24.03
CA PHE A 81 -14.92 20.57 -24.84
C PHE A 81 -16.26 20.28 -24.13
N THR A 82 -16.34 19.21 -23.33
CA THR A 82 -17.61 18.78 -22.72
C THR A 82 -17.42 18.10 -21.36
N SER A 83 -18.52 17.96 -20.61
CA SER A 83 -18.60 17.24 -19.32
C SER A 83 -17.53 17.69 -18.32
N LEU A 84 -16.89 16.72 -17.63
CA LEU A 84 -15.83 16.97 -16.65
C LEU A 84 -14.74 17.90 -17.18
N TYR A 85 -14.26 17.66 -18.41
CA TYR A 85 -13.15 18.43 -18.95
C TYR A 85 -13.54 19.87 -19.33
N SER A 86 -14.81 20.15 -19.67
CA SER A 86 -15.28 21.54 -19.86
C SER A 86 -15.22 22.33 -18.55
N ASN A 87 -15.67 21.72 -17.45
CA ASN A 87 -15.60 22.35 -16.12
C ASN A 87 -14.14 22.59 -15.71
N ILE A 88 -13.28 21.58 -15.84
CA ILE A 88 -11.86 21.72 -15.48
C ILE A 88 -11.19 22.81 -16.34
N TYR A 89 -11.45 22.83 -17.65
CA TYR A 89 -10.91 23.87 -18.54
C TYR A 89 -11.39 25.28 -18.16
N GLY A 90 -12.63 25.40 -17.67
CA GLY A 90 -13.17 26.61 -17.05
C GLY A 90 -12.66 26.88 -15.62
N TYR A 91 -11.56 26.27 -15.20
CA TYR A 91 -10.93 26.39 -13.87
C TYR A 91 -11.77 25.88 -12.69
N SER A 92 -12.82 25.10 -12.94
CA SER A 92 -13.56 24.38 -11.90
C SER A 92 -12.87 23.05 -11.59
N LEU A 93 -11.75 23.10 -10.85
CA LEU A 93 -10.96 21.94 -10.44
C LEU A 93 -11.22 21.57 -8.97
N SER A 94 -11.29 20.26 -8.67
CA SER A 94 -11.40 19.75 -7.30
C SER A 94 -10.19 18.91 -6.92
N ALA A 95 -9.94 18.73 -5.62
CA ALA A 95 -8.82 17.90 -5.13
C ALA A 95 -8.93 16.43 -5.60
N VAL A 96 -10.14 15.93 -5.86
CA VAL A 96 -10.39 14.56 -6.33
C VAL A 96 -9.63 14.24 -7.62
N GLU A 97 -9.42 15.25 -8.48
CA GLU A 97 -8.70 15.10 -9.74
C GLU A 97 -7.22 14.72 -9.55
N SER A 98 -6.66 14.89 -8.34
CA SER A 98 -5.25 14.61 -8.04
C SER A 98 -5.02 13.36 -7.19
N ASN A 99 -6.09 12.75 -6.65
CA ASN A 99 -5.97 11.62 -5.71
C ASN A 99 -5.29 10.40 -6.33
N GLY A 100 -5.48 10.16 -7.62
CA GLY A 100 -4.90 9.02 -8.33
C GLY A 100 -3.38 9.11 -8.40
N GLU A 101 -2.88 10.26 -8.84
CA GLU A 101 -1.47 10.58 -8.93
C GLU A 101 -0.82 10.68 -7.55
N TRP A 102 -1.50 11.29 -6.58
CA TRP A 102 -1.04 11.33 -5.18
C TRP A 102 -0.78 9.94 -4.64
N ARG A 103 -1.78 9.05 -4.71
CA ARG A 103 -1.64 7.66 -4.23
C ARG A 103 -0.50 6.95 -4.94
N ARG A 104 -0.39 7.09 -6.28
CA ARG A 104 0.65 6.39 -7.04
C ARG A 104 2.05 6.91 -6.74
N ALA A 105 2.23 8.20 -6.50
CA ALA A 105 3.53 8.72 -6.09
C ALA A 105 3.97 8.08 -4.76
N TYR A 106 3.14 8.14 -3.72
CA TYR A 106 3.54 7.68 -2.39
C TYR A 106 3.58 6.15 -2.24
N THR A 107 2.48 5.46 -2.58
CA THR A 107 2.38 4.02 -2.36
C THR A 107 2.92 3.21 -3.53
N GLY A 108 2.85 3.77 -4.74
CA GLY A 108 3.29 3.10 -5.96
C GLY A 108 4.75 3.33 -6.31
N VAL A 109 5.26 4.56 -6.14
CA VAL A 109 6.66 4.90 -6.45
C VAL A 109 7.49 4.84 -5.18
N VAL A 110 7.31 5.76 -4.23
CA VAL A 110 8.22 5.94 -3.08
C VAL A 110 8.39 4.66 -2.27
N THR A 111 7.29 3.99 -1.94
CA THR A 111 7.34 2.73 -1.17
C THR A 111 8.18 1.67 -1.88
N ASN A 112 7.95 1.49 -3.18
CA ASN A 112 8.64 0.49 -3.98
C ASN A 112 10.11 0.87 -4.24
N THR A 113 10.40 2.13 -4.58
CA THR A 113 11.78 2.59 -4.85
C THR A 113 12.66 2.52 -3.61
N ARG A 114 12.12 2.88 -2.44
CA ARG A 114 12.85 2.74 -1.18
C ARG A 114 13.08 1.29 -0.79
N HIS A 115 12.10 0.42 -1.01
CA HIS A 115 12.29 -1.02 -0.82
C HIS A 115 13.38 -1.57 -1.74
N VAL A 116 13.36 -1.23 -3.03
CA VAL A 116 14.40 -1.61 -4.00
C VAL A 116 15.79 -1.17 -3.55
N ALA A 117 15.94 0.09 -3.15
CA ALA A 117 17.23 0.63 -2.71
C ALA A 117 17.74 -0.04 -1.42
N ALA A 118 16.85 -0.43 -0.52
CA ALA A 118 17.19 -1.13 0.73
C ALA A 118 17.51 -2.62 0.51
N SER A 119 16.82 -3.28 -0.42
CA SER A 119 16.98 -4.72 -0.71
C SER A 119 18.20 -5.03 -1.57
N ALA A 120 18.69 -4.07 -2.36
CA ALA A 120 19.84 -4.25 -3.24
C ALA A 120 20.81 -3.04 -3.20
N PRO A 121 21.38 -2.70 -2.02
CA PRO A 121 22.19 -1.49 -1.85
C PRO A 121 23.50 -1.49 -2.66
N ASP A 122 24.03 -2.66 -2.97
CA ASP A 122 25.28 -2.82 -3.74
C ASP A 122 25.07 -2.71 -5.26
N ASP A 123 23.83 -2.86 -5.75
CA ASP A 123 23.48 -2.65 -7.16
C ASP A 123 23.26 -1.15 -7.41
N LYS A 124 24.37 -0.44 -7.63
CA LYS A 124 24.36 1.03 -7.83
C LYS A 124 23.48 1.48 -8.98
N LEU A 125 23.33 0.65 -10.03
CA LEU A 125 22.44 0.97 -11.15
C LEU A 125 20.99 0.93 -10.68
N LEU A 126 20.60 -0.13 -9.99
CA LEU A 126 19.24 -0.31 -9.48
C LEU A 126 18.86 0.77 -8.46
N VAL A 127 19.76 1.08 -7.53
CA VAL A 127 19.60 2.19 -6.57
C VAL A 127 19.48 3.53 -7.29
N GLY A 128 20.31 3.77 -8.31
CA GLY A 128 20.26 5.00 -9.11
C GLY A 128 18.91 5.19 -9.81
N ILE A 129 18.38 4.14 -10.44
CA ILE A 129 17.07 4.19 -11.08
C ILE A 129 15.97 4.47 -10.04
N ALA A 130 16.02 3.79 -8.89
CA ALA A 130 15.05 3.98 -7.81
C ALA A 130 15.01 5.44 -7.32
N LYS A 131 16.19 6.05 -7.09
CA LYS A 131 16.32 7.46 -6.70
C LYS A 131 15.73 8.41 -7.75
N VAL A 132 16.02 8.17 -9.04
CA VAL A 132 15.47 8.98 -10.14
C VAL A 132 13.96 8.91 -10.21
N LEU A 133 13.37 7.72 -10.03
CA LEU A 133 11.91 7.56 -10.04
C LEU A 133 11.25 8.25 -8.84
N GLU A 134 11.80 8.10 -7.64
CA GLU A 134 11.30 8.80 -6.45
C GLU A 134 11.35 10.32 -6.64
N ALA A 135 12.48 10.84 -7.09
CA ALA A 135 12.63 12.27 -7.34
C ALA A 135 11.71 12.79 -8.44
N ASN A 136 11.50 12.02 -9.51
CA ASN A 136 10.59 12.41 -10.57
C ASN A 136 9.13 12.44 -10.10
N ALA A 137 8.69 11.44 -9.33
CA ALA A 137 7.31 11.39 -8.82
C ALA A 137 7.02 12.50 -7.80
N ILE A 138 7.85 12.62 -6.76
CA ILE A 138 7.65 13.62 -5.70
C ILE A 138 7.92 15.04 -6.23
N GLY A 139 8.90 15.21 -7.12
CA GLY A 139 9.17 16.49 -7.77
C GLY A 139 7.96 16.98 -8.55
N THR A 140 7.30 16.12 -9.31
CA THR A 140 6.07 16.47 -10.03
C THR A 140 4.94 16.89 -9.09
N LEU A 141 4.72 16.18 -7.98
CA LEU A 141 3.73 16.59 -6.98
C LEU A 141 4.07 17.94 -6.36
N ALA A 142 5.32 18.13 -5.92
CA ALA A 142 5.77 19.39 -5.34
C ALA A 142 5.58 20.56 -6.31
N ILE A 143 5.99 20.40 -7.59
CA ILE A 143 5.87 21.45 -8.62
C ILE A 143 4.40 21.80 -8.89
N THR A 144 3.50 20.82 -8.91
CA THR A 144 2.09 21.03 -9.26
C THR A 144 1.21 21.43 -8.09
N MET A 145 1.59 21.10 -6.85
CA MET A 145 0.73 21.24 -5.66
C MET A 145 1.34 22.08 -4.54
N GLY A 146 2.62 22.47 -4.65
CA GLY A 146 3.32 23.23 -3.63
C GLY A 146 3.97 22.32 -2.58
N GLY A 147 3.64 22.55 -1.31
CA GLY A 147 4.18 21.72 -0.22
C GLY A 147 3.58 20.31 -0.24
N VAL A 148 4.41 19.29 0.04
CA VAL A 148 4.00 17.88 0.06
C VAL A 148 4.80 17.11 1.13
N PRO A 149 4.27 16.01 1.68
CA PRO A 149 5.05 15.16 2.60
C PRO A 149 6.31 14.59 1.93
N TYR A 150 7.47 14.73 2.59
CA TYR A 150 8.71 14.13 2.10
C TYR A 150 9.66 13.62 3.19
N SER A 151 10.10 14.51 4.09
CA SER A 151 11.09 14.21 5.13
C SER A 151 10.63 13.16 6.14
N GLU A 152 9.33 13.05 6.38
CA GLU A 152 8.75 12.14 7.38
C GLU A 152 8.07 10.90 6.79
N ILE A 153 8.15 10.69 5.46
CA ILE A 153 7.52 9.53 4.80
C ILE A 153 8.03 8.23 5.43
N GLY A 154 7.10 7.43 5.97
CA GLY A 154 7.37 6.12 6.56
C GLY A 154 7.99 6.18 7.96
N THR A 155 8.06 7.36 8.58
CA THR A 155 8.56 7.55 9.95
C THR A 155 7.44 7.79 10.97
N VAL A 156 6.33 8.36 10.52
CA VAL A 156 5.13 8.68 11.31
C VAL A 156 3.88 8.40 10.48
N ASP A 157 2.74 8.22 11.15
CA ASP A 157 1.45 7.93 10.49
C ASP A 157 0.93 9.14 9.70
N ASP A 158 1.07 10.35 10.26
CA ASP A 158 0.63 11.61 9.67
C ASP A 158 1.83 12.52 9.35
N PRO A 159 2.55 12.29 8.23
CA PRO A 159 3.74 13.06 7.91
C PRO A 159 3.38 14.51 7.57
N LYS A 160 4.18 15.45 8.09
CA LYS A 160 4.02 16.87 7.78
C LYS A 160 4.26 17.16 6.31
N PHE A 161 3.70 18.27 5.84
CA PHE A 161 3.97 18.79 4.51
C PHE A 161 5.23 19.66 4.56
N ASP A 162 6.25 19.26 3.82
CA ASP A 162 7.43 20.10 3.61
C ASP A 162 7.12 21.14 2.55
N SER A 163 7.75 22.32 2.62
CA SER A 163 7.56 23.32 1.58
C SER A 163 8.12 22.84 0.24
N GLN A 164 7.55 23.34 -0.87
CA GLN A 164 8.03 22.99 -2.22
C GLN A 164 9.54 23.14 -2.37
N LYS A 165 10.12 24.21 -1.81
CA LYS A 165 11.56 24.48 -1.86
C LYS A 165 12.37 23.45 -1.09
N GLU A 166 11.94 23.08 0.12
CA GLU A 166 12.59 22.04 0.93
C GLU A 166 12.56 20.69 0.22
N VAL A 167 11.41 20.32 -0.34
CA VAL A 167 11.27 19.07 -1.12
C VAL A 167 12.24 19.06 -2.30
N LEU A 168 12.24 20.09 -3.15
CA LEU A 168 13.13 20.15 -4.33
C LEU A 168 14.63 20.14 -3.95
N ALA A 169 14.99 20.75 -2.82
CA ALA A 169 16.36 20.70 -2.30
C ALA A 169 16.74 19.30 -1.81
N ALA A 170 15.84 18.61 -1.12
CA ALA A 170 16.03 17.24 -0.66
C ALA A 170 16.13 16.26 -1.85
N LEU A 171 15.32 16.45 -2.89
CA LEU A 171 15.40 15.67 -4.13
C LEU A 171 16.71 15.89 -4.89
N SER A 172 17.21 17.13 -4.91
CA SER A 172 18.51 17.44 -5.50
C SER A 172 19.64 16.73 -4.74
N THR A 173 19.52 16.63 -3.41
CA THR A 173 20.45 15.88 -2.56
C THR A 173 20.33 14.36 -2.79
N LEU A 174 19.11 13.85 -3.00
CA LEU A 174 18.88 12.44 -3.30
C LEU A 174 19.61 11.98 -4.59
N LEU A 175 19.65 12.87 -5.58
CA LEU A 175 20.22 12.64 -6.91
C LEU A 175 21.73 12.94 -7.02
N ALA A 176 22.33 13.57 -6.00
CA ALA A 176 23.77 13.79 -5.92
C ALA A 176 24.52 12.48 -5.62
#